data_AF-X0XUV5-F1
#
_entry.id   AF-X0XUV5-F1
#
_cell.length_a   1.000
_cell.length_b   1.000
_cell.length_c   1.000
_cell.angle_alpha   90.00
_cell.angle_beta   90.00
_cell.angle_gamma   90.00
#
_symmetry.space_group_name_H-M   'P 1'
#
loop_
_entity.id
_entity.type
_entity.pdbx_description
1 polymer ?
#
loop_
_entity_poly.entity_id
_entity_poly.type
_entity_poly.pdbx_seq_one_letter_code
_entity_poly.pdbx_strand_id
1 'polypeptide(L)'
;MQAYFYQLFRVLGIFIPLIVVNCIILGRAEAFASKQNPVMSLADGLGIGIGFTVSLFVLGCIRELLGSGTLIGVHVMWESYEPFAFMLKPPGAFVALGLLLGFMNLISQIQARKGGAR
;
A
#
# COMPACT_ATOMS: atom_id res chain seq x y z
N MET A 1 -18.88 -15.80 6.27
CA MET A 1 -18.21 -16.51 5.15
C MET A 1 -18.04 -18.01 5.37
N GLN A 2 -17.90 -18.51 6.60
CA GLN A 2 -17.76 -19.96 6.86
C GLN A 2 -18.87 -20.84 6.27
N ALA A 3 -20.11 -20.35 6.18
CA ALA A 3 -21.24 -21.13 5.68
C ALA A 3 -21.39 -21.17 4.14
N TYR A 4 -20.97 -20.11 3.43
CA TYR A 4 -21.20 -19.98 1.96
C TYR A 4 -19.92 -19.91 1.12
N PHE A 5 -18.79 -19.48 1.70
CA PHE A 5 -17.50 -19.29 1.00
C PHE A 5 -16.33 -19.78 1.88
N TYR A 6 -16.32 -21.06 2.21
CA TYR A 6 -15.33 -21.67 3.11
C TYR A 6 -13.89 -21.62 2.57
N GLN A 7 -13.70 -21.81 1.26
CA GLN A 7 -12.38 -21.69 0.61
C GLN A 7 -11.79 -20.28 0.77
N LEU A 8 -12.61 -19.25 0.57
CA LEU A 8 -12.16 -17.85 0.72
C LEU A 8 -11.86 -17.52 2.19
N PHE A 9 -12.64 -18.05 3.13
CA PHE A 9 -12.39 -17.87 4.56
C PHE A 9 -11.04 -18.45 5.01
N ARG A 10 -10.55 -19.54 4.40
CA ARG A 10 -9.21 -20.07 4.76
C ARG A 10 -8.07 -19.14 4.35
N VAL A 11 -8.20 -18.43 3.24
CA VAL A 11 -7.18 -17.48 2.75
C VAL A 11 -7.31 -16.13 3.48
N LEU A 12 -8.54 -15.63 3.64
CA LEU A 12 -8.80 -14.34 4.26
C LEU A 12 -8.85 -14.37 5.79
N GLY A 13 -8.91 -15.56 6.39
CA GLY A 13 -9.11 -15.76 7.83
C GLY A 13 -8.11 -15.02 8.70
N ILE A 14 -6.84 -15.03 8.30
CA ILE A 14 -5.78 -14.34 9.05
C ILE A 14 -5.81 -12.82 8.83
N PHE A 15 -6.31 -12.36 7.67
CA PHE A 15 -6.38 -10.95 7.36
C PHE A 15 -7.51 -10.23 8.12
N ILE A 16 -8.58 -10.93 8.51
CA ILE A 16 -9.71 -10.33 9.23
C ILE A 16 -9.28 -9.65 10.54
N PRO A 17 -8.56 -10.31 11.47
CA PRO A 17 -8.02 -9.64 12.65
C PRO A 17 -7.07 -8.48 12.31
N LEU A 18 -6.20 -8.62 11.31
CA LEU A 18 -5.26 -7.57 10.88
C LEU A 18 -5.97 -6.33 10.32
N ILE A 19 -7.12 -6.51 9.67
CA ILE A 19 -7.95 -5.41 9.15
C ILE A 19 -8.58 -4.65 10.32
N VAL A 20 -9.11 -5.35 11.33
CA VAL A 20 -9.79 -4.71 12.47
C VAL A 20 -8.83 -3.85 13.29
N VAL A 21 -7.58 -4.30 13.47
CA VAL A 21 -6.55 -3.56 14.22
C VAL A 21 -5.73 -2.61 13.33
N ASN A 22 -6.13 -2.42 12.07
CA ASN A 22 -5.40 -1.53 11.17
C ASN A 22 -5.55 -0.06 11.62
N CYS A 23 -4.41 0.61 11.83
CA CYS A 23 -4.37 1.98 12.33
C CYS A 23 -5.01 3.01 11.40
N ILE A 24 -5.00 2.79 10.07
CA ILE A 24 -5.63 3.70 9.11
C ILE A 24 -7.15 3.65 9.27
N ILE A 25 -7.71 2.46 9.42
CA ILE A 25 -9.17 2.28 9.58
C ILE A 25 -9.63 2.89 10.90
N LEU A 26 -8.96 2.54 12.01
CA LEU A 26 -9.29 3.08 13.34
C LEU A 26 -9.15 4.61 13.36
N GLY A 27 -8.04 5.13 12.81
CA GLY A 27 -7.73 6.56 12.78
C GLY A 27 -8.72 7.39 11.98
N ARG A 28 -9.20 6.88 10.83
CA ARG A 28 -10.23 7.59 10.04
C ARG A 28 -11.62 7.47 10.68
N ALA A 29 -11.93 6.32 11.30
CA ALA A 29 -13.19 6.13 12.00
C ALA A 29 -13.32 7.10 13.19
N GLU A 30 -12.26 7.25 14.00
CA GLU A 30 -12.26 8.15 15.15
C GLU A 30 -12.21 9.63 14.77
N ALA A 31 -11.42 10.00 13.74
CA ALA A 31 -11.18 11.40 13.41
C ALA A 31 -12.24 12.01 12.49
N PHE A 32 -12.79 11.23 11.55
CA PHE A 32 -13.69 11.73 10.50
C PHE A 32 -15.10 11.16 10.60
N ALA A 33 -15.24 9.83 10.67
CA ALA A 33 -16.56 9.19 10.63
C ALA A 33 -17.42 9.51 11.86
N SER A 34 -16.81 9.74 13.02
CA SER A 34 -17.50 10.09 14.27
C SER A 34 -18.15 11.49 14.28
N LYS A 35 -17.72 12.39 13.39
CA LYS A 35 -18.10 13.82 13.41
C LYS A 35 -18.85 14.28 12.16
N GLN A 36 -18.98 13.43 11.14
CA GLN A 36 -19.42 13.82 9.81
C GLN A 36 -20.58 12.97 9.30
N ASN A 37 -21.38 13.53 8.38
CA ASN A 37 -22.50 12.84 7.75
C ASN A 37 -22.07 11.53 7.05
N PRO A 38 -22.89 10.47 7.08
CA PRO A 38 -22.53 9.14 6.58
C PRO A 38 -22.13 9.12 5.10
N VAL A 39 -22.72 9.99 4.27
CA VAL A 39 -22.38 10.12 2.85
C VAL A 39 -20.95 10.63 2.64
N MET A 40 -20.53 11.61 3.43
CA MET A 40 -19.16 12.14 3.36
C MET A 40 -18.15 11.16 3.94
N SER A 41 -18.51 10.43 5.00
CA SER A 41 -17.67 9.37 5.59
C SER A 41 -17.46 8.20 4.62
N LEU A 42 -18.47 7.88 3.80
CA LEU A 42 -18.36 6.91 2.71
C LEU A 42 -17.36 7.34 1.64
N ALA A 43 -17.45 8.60 1.20
CA ALA A 43 -16.50 9.16 0.23
C ALA A 43 -15.05 9.16 0.77
N ASP A 44 -14.87 9.50 2.04
CA ASP A 44 -13.56 9.43 2.70
C ASP A 44 -13.00 8.01 2.78
N GLY A 45 -13.84 7.06 3.23
CA GLY A 45 -13.45 5.65 3.32
C GLY A 45 -13.06 5.07 1.96
N LEU A 46 -13.79 5.40 0.90
CA LEU A 46 -13.45 4.99 -0.47
C LEU A 46 -12.15 5.63 -0.95
N GLY A 47 -11.98 6.94 -0.73
CA GLY A 47 -10.77 7.66 -1.14
C GLY A 47 -9.50 7.12 -0.46
N ILE A 48 -9.55 6.94 0.87
CA ILE A 48 -8.44 6.38 1.64
C ILE A 48 -8.20 4.91 1.29
N GLY A 49 -9.26 4.12 1.12
CA GLY A 49 -9.16 2.72 0.72
C GLY A 49 -8.45 2.55 -0.63
N ILE A 50 -8.90 3.28 -1.66
CA ILE A 50 -8.29 3.25 -3.00
C ILE A 50 -6.84 3.72 -2.94
N GLY A 51 -6.57 4.84 -2.25
CA GLY A 51 -5.21 5.36 -2.09
C GLY A 51 -4.27 4.37 -1.40
N PHE A 52 -4.75 3.67 -0.38
CA PHE A 52 -3.99 2.64 0.33
C PHE A 52 -3.71 1.43 -0.58
N THR A 53 -4.70 0.95 -1.32
CA THR A 53 -4.51 -0.14 -2.29
C THR A 53 -3.49 0.23 -3.37
N VAL A 54 -3.57 1.42 -3.96
CA VAL A 54 -2.60 1.89 -4.96
C VAL A 54 -1.20 2.00 -4.36
N SER A 55 -1.08 2.54 -3.15
CA SER A 55 0.21 2.67 -2.47
C SER A 55 0.87 1.31 -2.22
N LEU A 56 0.10 0.33 -1.72
CA LEU A 56 0.59 -1.03 -1.51
C LEU A 56 0.91 -1.75 -2.82
N PHE A 57 0.12 -1.51 -3.88
CA PHE A 57 0.37 -2.08 -5.20
C PHE A 57 1.71 -1.60 -5.77
N VAL A 58 1.95 -0.28 -5.76
CA VAL A 58 3.22 0.29 -6.23
C VAL A 58 4.40 -0.22 -5.41
N LEU A 59 4.27 -0.25 -4.08
CA LEU A 59 5.31 -0.78 -3.20
C LEU A 59 5.56 -2.27 -3.46
N GLY A 60 4.50 -3.05 -3.70
CA GLY A 60 4.58 -4.46 -4.08
C GLY A 60 5.31 -4.66 -5.39
N CYS A 61 4.97 -3.91 -6.44
CA CYS A 61 5.65 -3.97 -7.74
C CYS A 61 7.15 -3.66 -7.64
N ILE A 62 7.53 -2.63 -6.89
CA ILE A 62 8.95 -2.29 -6.67
C ILE A 62 9.66 -3.43 -5.94
N ARG A 63 9.02 -4.02 -4.93
CA ARG A 63 9.60 -5.12 -4.15
C ARG A 63 9.69 -6.42 -4.93
N GLU A 64 8.73 -6.72 -5.80
CA GLU A 64 8.74 -7.90 -6.68
C GLU A 64 9.84 -7.76 -7.74
N LEU A 65 9.93 -6.57 -8.36
CA LEU A 65 10.95 -6.27 -9.37
C LEU A 65 12.37 -6.36 -8.81
N LEU A 66 12.62 -5.79 -7.63
CA LEU A 66 13.95 -5.81 -6.99
C LEU A 66 14.21 -7.12 -6.24
N GLY A 67 13.19 -7.81 -5.75
CA GLY A 67 13.35 -9.02 -4.95
C GLY A 67 13.50 -10.29 -5.81
N SER A 68 12.70 -10.42 -6.86
CA SER A 68 12.59 -11.63 -7.69
C SER A 68 12.93 -11.39 -9.16
N GLY A 69 13.12 -10.14 -9.60
CA GLY A 69 13.33 -9.83 -11.02
C GLY A 69 12.08 -10.05 -11.89
N THR A 70 10.92 -10.22 -11.26
CA THR A 70 9.63 -10.47 -11.89
C THR A 70 8.69 -9.29 -11.66
N LEU A 71 7.74 -9.11 -12.57
CA LEU A 71 6.70 -8.11 -12.44
C LEU A 71 5.37 -8.78 -12.77
N ILE A 72 4.49 -8.90 -11.76
CA ILE A 72 3.17 -9.55 -11.90
C ILE A 72 3.36 -10.98 -12.44
N GLY A 73 4.38 -11.69 -11.95
CA GLY A 73 4.70 -13.05 -12.36
C GLY A 73 5.36 -13.22 -13.74
N VAL A 74 5.62 -12.14 -14.48
CA VAL A 74 6.40 -12.18 -15.73
C VAL A 74 7.87 -11.91 -15.41
N HIS A 75 8.80 -12.76 -15.88
CA HIS A 75 10.23 -12.50 -15.77
C HIS A 75 10.63 -11.35 -16.71
N VAL A 76 11.02 -10.22 -16.12
CA VAL A 76 11.43 -9.01 -16.86
C VAL A 76 12.95 -8.85 -16.84
N MET A 77 13.63 -9.35 -15.81
CA MET A 77 15.09 -9.26 -15.68
C MET A 77 15.82 -10.41 -16.39
N TRP A 78 17.05 -10.14 -16.81
CA TRP A 78 17.94 -11.07 -17.49
C TRP A 78 18.32 -12.29 -16.62
N GLU A 79 18.70 -13.39 -17.26
CA GLU A 79 19.01 -14.70 -16.65
C GLU A 79 20.12 -14.66 -15.58
N SER A 80 20.96 -13.61 -15.57
CA SER A 80 22.06 -13.37 -14.61
C SER A 80 21.67 -12.46 -13.43
N TYR A 81 20.38 -12.16 -13.20
CA TYR A 81 19.97 -11.35 -12.05
C TYR A 81 19.93 -12.22 -10.78
N GLU A 82 20.84 -11.95 -9.84
CA GLU A 82 20.74 -12.55 -8.51
C GLU A 82 19.62 -11.86 -7.71
N PRO A 83 18.58 -12.59 -7.31
CA PRO A 83 17.45 -12.00 -6.60
C PRO A 83 17.87 -11.39 -5.27
N PHE A 84 17.54 -10.12 -5.05
CA PHE A 84 17.87 -9.43 -3.81
C PHE A 84 16.89 -9.83 -2.69
N ALA A 85 17.15 -10.99 -2.09
CA ALA A 85 16.30 -11.60 -1.05
C ALA A 85 16.06 -10.71 0.19
N PHE A 86 16.89 -9.69 0.41
CA PHE A 86 16.69 -8.70 1.47
C PHE A 86 15.40 -7.88 1.27
N MET A 87 15.04 -7.56 0.01
CA MET A 87 13.85 -6.73 -0.30
C MET A 87 12.52 -7.44 0.01
N LEU A 88 12.53 -8.77 0.01
CA LEU A 88 11.38 -9.60 0.34
C LEU A 88 11.10 -9.62 1.85
N LYS A 89 12.13 -9.44 2.69
CA LYS A 89 12.00 -9.45 4.16
C LYS A 89 11.38 -8.14 4.69
N PRO A 90 10.80 -8.15 5.91
CA PRO A 90 10.26 -6.94 6.55
C PRO A 90 11.18 -5.70 6.54
N PRO A 91 12.51 -5.79 6.84
CA PRO A 91 13.38 -4.62 6.78
C PRO A 91 13.49 -3.99 5.39
N GLY A 92 13.48 -4.81 4.33
CA GLY A 92 13.48 -4.32 2.94
C GLY A 92 12.23 -3.52 2.60
N ALA A 93 11.07 -3.91 3.13
CA ALA A 93 9.82 -3.18 2.94
C ALA A 93 9.87 -1.77 3.55
N PHE A 94 10.45 -1.61 4.74
CA PHE A 94 10.61 -0.29 5.37
C PHE A 94 11.56 0.62 4.58
N VAL A 95 12.67 0.07 4.07
CA VAL A 95 13.62 0.84 3.23
C VAL A 95 12.94 1.28 1.93
N ALA A 96 12.23 0.39 1.24
CA ALA A 96 11.51 0.71 0.01
C ALA A 96 10.43 1.78 0.24
N LEU A 97 9.67 1.67 1.34
CA LEU A 97 8.68 2.67 1.73
C LEU A 97 9.32 4.03 2.04
N GLY A 98 10.45 4.04 2.76
CA GLY A 98 11.21 5.25 3.05
C GLY A 98 11.73 5.96 1.79
N LEU A 99 12.27 5.19 0.84
CA LEU A 99 12.72 5.72 -0.46
C LEU A 99 11.56 6.27 -1.30
N LEU A 100 10.42 5.57 -1.31
CA LEU A 100 9.23 6.01 -2.04
C LEU A 100 8.68 7.32 -1.47
N LEU A 101 8.57 7.42 -0.14
CA LEU A 101 8.17 8.66 0.54
C LEU A 101 9.17 9.80 0.30
N GLY A 102 10.47 9.50 0.36
CA GLY A 102 11.54 10.46 0.05
C GLY A 102 11.41 11.00 -1.37
N PHE A 103 11.18 10.13 -2.35
CA PHE A 103 10.96 10.50 -3.75
C PHE A 103 9.71 11.35 -3.94
N MET A 104 8.59 10.98 -3.32
CA MET A 104 7.36 11.78 -3.36
C MET A 104 7.56 13.16 -2.72
N ASN A 105 8.30 13.24 -1.61
CA ASN A 105 8.61 14.51 -0.96
C ASN A 105 9.51 15.39 -1.84
N LEU A 106 10.48 14.81 -2.55
CA LEU A 106 11.30 15.53 -3.52
C LEU A 106 10.45 16.11 -4.66
N ILE A 107 9.56 15.31 -5.24
CA ILE A 107 8.63 15.79 -6.28
C ILE A 107 7.75 16.90 -5.73
N SER A 108 7.18 16.72 -4.55
CA SER A 108 6.34 17.71 -3.88
C SER A 108 7.09 19.03 -3.66
N GLN A 109 8.36 18.97 -3.21
CA GLN A 109 9.19 20.17 -3.07
C GLN A 109 9.50 20.83 -4.42
N ILE A 110 9.76 20.07 -5.47
CA ILE A 110 10.00 20.62 -6.81
C ILE A 110 8.71 21.29 -7.33
N GLN A 111 7.55 20.68 -7.09
CA GLN A 111 6.25 21.25 -7.45
C GLN A 111 5.93 22.50 -6.63
N ALA A 112 6.21 22.51 -5.33
CA ALA A 112 6.05 23.69 -4.48
C ALA A 112 6.96 24.84 -4.91
N ARG A 113 8.21 24.54 -5.30
CA ARG A 113 9.14 25.54 -5.87
C ARG A 113 8.67 26.09 -7.21
N LYS A 114 8.02 25.27 -8.06
CA LYS A 114 7.43 25.72 -9.34
C LYS A 114 6.09 26.46 -9.15
N GLY A 115 5.33 26.12 -8.12
CA GLY A 115 4.04 26.72 -7.78
C GLY A 115 4.15 28.05 -7.02
N GLY A 116 5.29 28.33 -6.37
CA GLY A 116 5.59 29.61 -5.73
C GLY A 116 6.09 30.72 -6.68
N ALA A 117 6.01 30.51 -7.99
CA ALA A 117 6.31 31.51 -9.04
C ALA A 117 5.03 32.03 -9.72
N ARG A 118 3.95 32.18 -8.95
CA ARG A 118 2.75 32.95 -9.29
C ARG A 118 2.32 33.80 -8.12
#